data_AF-A0A2V9M5N4-F1
#
_entry.id   AF-A0A2V9M5N4-F1
#
_cell.length_a   1.000
_cell.length_b   1.000
_cell.length_c   1.000
_cell.angle_alpha   90.00
_cell.angle_beta   90.00
_cell.angle_gamma   90.00
#
_symmetry.space_group_name_H-M   'P 1'
#
loop_
_entity.id
_entity.type
_entity.pdbx_description
1 polymer ?
#
loop_
_entity_poly.entity_id
_entity_poly.type
_entity_poly.pdbx_seq_one_letter_code
_entity_poly.pdbx_strand_id
1 'polypeptide(L)'
;MAADDLVFVFLLGHASFDSKEYKFNLLGPDVTGSELKAYLDRFPSQKVVLVCATPCSGILTKILSHKNRIIITATKNEFENNATIFAQFLVEAFQNKAADSDKNGEVSILEAYSYARQKVDAW
;
A
#
# COMPACT_ATOMS: atom_id res chain seq x y z
N MET A 1 -4.66 19.78 9.53
CA MET A 1 -4.26 18.53 10.19
C MET A 1 -3.25 18.89 11.25
N ALA A 2 -3.40 18.36 12.45
CA ALA A 2 -2.41 18.53 13.50
C ALA A 2 -1.12 17.78 13.12
N ALA A 3 0.00 18.15 13.73
CA ALA A 3 1.29 17.56 13.41
C ALA A 3 1.34 16.04 13.69
N ASP A 4 0.57 15.58 14.67
CA ASP A 4 0.55 14.19 15.15
C ASP A 4 -0.55 13.32 14.51
N ASP A 5 -1.29 13.87 13.55
CA ASP A 5 -2.31 13.10 12.83
C ASP A 5 -1.66 11.94 12.04
N LEU A 6 -2.34 10.79 12.05
CA LEU A 6 -1.98 9.62 11.24
C LEU A 6 -2.90 9.56 10.02
N VAL A 7 -2.32 9.58 8.82
CA VAL A 7 -3.05 9.53 7.56
C VAL A 7 -2.95 8.14 6.96
N PHE A 8 -4.10 7.51 6.72
CA PHE A 8 -4.18 6.28 5.97
C PHE A 8 -4.74 6.53 4.57
N VAL A 9 -4.04 6.03 3.56
CA VAL A 9 -4.46 6.08 2.17
C VAL A 9 -4.52 4.65 1.63
N PHE A 10 -5.67 4.26 1.11
CA PHE A 10 -5.87 2.95 0.49
C PHE A 10 -6.20 3.14 -0.98
N LEU A 11 -5.34 2.61 -1.85
CA LEU A 11 -5.56 2.56 -3.29
C LEU A 11 -5.83 1.11 -3.68
N LEU A 12 -7.10 0.85 -4.02
CA LEU A 12 -7.60 -0.46 -4.45
C LEU A 12 -8.14 -0.32 -5.86
N GLY A 13 -7.84 -1.28 -6.73
CA GLY A 13 -8.35 -1.29 -8.10
C GLY A 13 -7.28 -1.63 -9.12
N HIS A 14 -7.30 -0.93 -10.25
CA HIS A 14 -6.43 -1.20 -11.38
C HIS A 14 -5.28 -0.22 -11.45
N ALA A 15 -4.16 -0.73 -11.92
CA ALA A 15 -3.01 0.08 -12.27
C ALA A 15 -2.26 -0.58 -13.41
N SER A 16 -1.46 0.23 -14.09
CA SER A 16 -0.60 -0.20 -15.19
C SER A 16 0.80 0.39 -15.04
N PHE A 17 1.75 -0.22 -15.74
CA PHE A 17 3.11 0.28 -15.88
C PHE A 17 3.52 0.23 -17.35
N ASP A 18 3.80 1.39 -17.93
CA ASP A 18 4.08 1.54 -19.37
C ASP A 18 5.59 1.50 -19.70
N SER A 19 6.37 0.75 -18.91
CA SER A 19 7.85 0.75 -18.94
C SER A 19 8.52 2.07 -18.54
N LYS A 20 7.74 3.11 -18.26
CA LYS A 20 8.24 4.41 -17.82
C LYS A 20 7.71 4.80 -16.46
N GLU A 21 6.39 4.67 -16.25
CA GLU A 21 5.77 5.14 -15.02
C GLU A 21 4.58 4.27 -14.59
N TYR A 22 4.39 4.19 -13.27
CA TYR A 22 3.20 3.63 -12.66
C TYR A 22 2.01 4.56 -12.87
N LYS A 23 0.84 4.00 -13.19
CA LYS A 23 -0.42 4.72 -13.36
C LYS A 23 -1.54 4.02 -12.59
N PHE A 24 -2.12 4.72 -11.62
CA PHE A 24 -3.35 4.30 -10.97
C PHE A 24 -4.54 4.68 -11.84
N ASN A 25 -5.34 3.70 -12.24
CA ASN A 25 -6.37 3.91 -13.24
C ASN A 25 -7.65 4.50 -12.63
N LEU A 26 -8.13 5.59 -13.23
CA LEU A 26 -9.32 6.31 -12.81
C LEU A 26 -10.29 6.52 -13.98
N LEU A 27 -11.52 6.90 -13.67
CA LEU A 27 -12.41 7.49 -14.67
C LEU A 27 -11.92 8.92 -14.95
N GLY A 28 -11.12 9.06 -16.00
CA GLY A 28 -10.45 10.32 -16.37
C GLY A 28 -8.94 10.11 -16.47
N PRO A 29 -8.14 11.17 -16.25
CA PRO A 29 -6.69 11.05 -16.23
C PRO A 29 -6.23 10.07 -15.14
N ASP A 30 -5.35 9.15 -15.50
CA ASP A 30 -4.65 8.28 -14.56
C ASP A 30 -3.76 9.12 -13.63
N VAL A 31 -3.66 8.72 -12.36
CA VAL A 31 -2.71 9.33 -11.43
C VAL A 31 -1.39 8.60 -11.53
N THR A 32 -0.32 9.34 -11.82
CA THR A 32 0.99 8.74 -11.94
C THR A 32 1.69 8.54 -10.59
N GLY A 33 2.73 7.70 -10.56
CA GLY A 33 3.57 7.53 -9.36
C GLY A 33 4.22 8.84 -8.90
N SER A 34 4.64 9.71 -9.82
CA SER A 34 5.21 11.02 -9.48
C SER A 34 4.16 12.01 -8.96
N GLU A 35 2.96 12.02 -9.52
CA GLU A 35 1.83 12.82 -9.00
C GLU A 35 1.41 12.35 -7.61
N LEU A 36 1.32 11.03 -7.40
CA LEU A 36 1.05 10.46 -6.09
C LEU A 36 2.10 10.90 -5.07
N LYS A 37 3.39 10.92 -5.46
CA LYS A 37 4.46 11.48 -4.61
C LYS A 37 4.19 12.93 -4.23
N ALA A 38 3.86 13.77 -5.22
CA ALA A 38 3.58 15.19 -4.99
C ALA A 38 2.38 15.38 -4.05
N TYR A 39 1.35 14.54 -4.14
CA TYR A 39 0.23 14.56 -3.20
C TYR A 39 0.66 14.19 -1.78
N LEU A 40 1.47 13.15 -1.63
CA LEU A 40 1.98 12.73 -0.32
C LEU A 40 2.99 13.71 0.27
N ASP A 41 3.70 14.49 -0.54
CA ASP A 41 4.64 15.52 -0.08
C ASP A 41 3.94 16.69 0.64
N ARG A 42 2.60 16.80 0.50
CA ARG A 42 1.77 17.77 1.22
C ARG A 42 1.55 17.44 2.70
N PHE A 43 2.09 16.31 3.18
CA PHE A 43 2.06 15.86 4.57
C PHE A 43 3.48 15.87 5.16
N PRO A 44 4.06 17.06 5.45
CA PRO A 44 5.46 17.16 5.86
C PRO A 44 5.70 16.67 7.31
N SER A 45 4.71 16.80 8.18
CA SER A 45 4.82 16.43 9.60
C SER A 45 4.07 15.14 9.95
N GLN A 46 2.96 14.87 9.28
CA GLN A 46 2.11 13.71 9.57
C GLN A 46 2.81 12.41 9.21
N LYS A 47 2.47 11.35 9.93
CA LYS A 47 2.79 9.99 9.51
C LYS A 47 1.77 9.55 8.47
N VAL A 48 2.24 9.02 7.34
CA VAL A 48 1.38 8.53 6.27
C VAL A 48 1.59 7.03 6.08
N VAL A 49 0.51 6.26 6.10
CA VAL A 49 0.48 4.86 5.71
C VAL A 49 -0.26 4.76 4.38
N LEU A 50 0.46 4.44 3.32
CA LEU A 50 -0.11 4.13 2.02
C LEU A 50 -0.16 2.62 1.84
N VAL A 51 -1.35 2.11 1.56
CA VAL A 51 -1.57 0.76 1.04
C VAL A 51 -1.97 0.86 -0.41
N CYS A 52 -1.11 0.40 -1.31
CA CYS A 52 -1.40 0.31 -2.73
C CYS A 52 -1.57 -1.16 -3.13
N ALA A 53 -2.81 -1.63 -3.14
CA ALA A 53 -3.16 -3.00 -3.51
C ALA A 53 -3.68 -3.04 -4.95
N THR A 54 -2.75 -2.75 -5.87
CA THR A 54 -2.99 -2.74 -7.31
C THR A 54 -1.87 -3.53 -8.01
N PRO A 55 -2.10 -4.00 -9.24
CA PRO A 55 -1.03 -4.53 -10.08
C PRO A 55 0.10 -3.52 -10.25
N CYS A 56 1.33 -3.98 -10.53
CA CYS A 56 2.50 -3.15 -10.79
C CYS A 56 2.93 -2.21 -9.63
N SER A 57 2.29 -2.29 -8.46
CA SER A 57 2.47 -1.35 -7.36
C SER A 57 3.88 -1.35 -6.75
N GLY A 58 4.65 -2.43 -6.89
CA GLY A 58 5.98 -2.59 -6.27
C GLY A 58 6.96 -1.45 -6.55
N ILE A 59 6.92 -0.82 -7.73
CA ILE A 59 7.78 0.33 -8.06
C ILE A 59 7.54 1.55 -7.16
N LEU A 60 6.33 1.69 -6.61
CA LEU A 60 5.98 2.79 -5.71
C LEU A 60 6.81 2.78 -4.42
N THR A 61 7.33 1.63 -3.99
CA THR A 61 8.24 1.58 -2.83
C THR A 61 9.47 2.44 -3.07
N LYS A 62 10.03 2.43 -4.28
CA LYS A 62 11.20 3.26 -4.67
C LYS A 62 10.80 4.72 -4.85
N ILE A 63 9.66 4.98 -5.49
CA ILE A 63 9.22 6.35 -5.84
C ILE A 63 8.78 7.14 -4.58
N LEU A 64 8.10 6.49 -3.65
CA LEU A 64 7.40 7.15 -2.54
C LEU A 64 8.16 7.09 -1.21
N SER A 65 9.28 6.38 -1.14
CA SER A 65 10.12 6.27 0.05
C SER A 65 10.50 7.64 0.60
N HIS A 66 10.13 7.90 1.85
CA HIS A 66 10.41 9.15 2.53
C HIS A 66 10.30 8.96 4.05
N LYS A 67 10.91 9.87 4.81
CA LYS A 67 10.68 9.94 6.27
C LYS A 67 9.19 10.12 6.56
N ASN A 68 8.71 9.52 7.65
CA ASN A 68 7.32 9.55 8.08
C ASN A 68 6.32 8.84 7.13
N ARG A 69 6.80 7.97 6.23
CA ARG A 69 5.94 7.16 5.37
C ARG A 69 6.14 5.67 5.59
N ILE A 70 5.02 4.95 5.61
CA ILE A 70 4.95 3.50 5.49
C ILE A 70 4.27 3.21 4.15
N ILE A 71 4.98 2.56 3.23
CA ILE A 71 4.47 2.22 1.90
C ILE A 71 4.33 0.70 1.81
N ILE A 72 3.10 0.24 1.59
CA ILE A 72 2.76 -1.17 1.42
C ILE A 72 2.25 -1.38 0.00
N THR A 73 2.87 -2.31 -0.72
CA THR A 73 2.49 -2.68 -2.09
C THR A 73 2.06 -4.13 -2.15
N ALA A 74 1.08 -4.43 -3.00
CA ALA A 74 0.64 -5.81 -3.21
C ALA A 74 1.63 -6.62 -4.07
N THR A 75 2.42 -5.96 -4.90
CA THR A 75 3.42 -6.60 -5.76
C THR A 75 4.85 -6.26 -5.33
N LYS A 76 5.80 -7.13 -5.69
CA LYS A 76 7.23 -6.97 -5.46
C LYS A 76 7.87 -5.99 -6.45
N ASN A 77 7.35 -5.93 -7.68
CA ASN A 77 7.83 -5.02 -8.73
C ASN A 77 6.71 -4.58 -9.70
N GLU A 78 7.10 -3.72 -10.64
CA GLU A 78 6.28 -3.15 -11.70
C GLU A 78 5.78 -4.14 -12.76
N PHE A 79 6.43 -5.30 -12.92
CA PHE A 79 6.13 -6.26 -13.98
C PHE A 79 5.03 -7.26 -13.59
N GLU A 80 4.60 -7.25 -12.34
CA GLU A 80 3.50 -8.08 -11.84
C GLU A 80 2.14 -7.41 -12.13
N ASN A 81 1.59 -7.68 -13.31
CA ASN A 81 0.38 -7.04 -13.84
C ASN A 81 -0.94 -7.79 -13.59
N ASN A 82 -0.89 -8.95 -12.91
CA ASN A 82 -2.08 -9.72 -12.58
C ASN A 82 -2.89 -9.05 -11.47
N ALA A 83 -4.20 -9.31 -11.44
CA ALA A 83 -5.07 -8.86 -10.35
C ALA A 83 -4.57 -9.38 -8.99
N THR A 84 -4.62 -8.54 -7.96
CA THR A 84 -4.04 -8.85 -6.65
C THR A 84 -5.11 -9.26 -5.65
N ILE A 85 -4.90 -10.36 -4.92
CA ILE A 85 -5.76 -10.79 -3.79
C ILE A 85 -5.34 -10.18 -2.45
N PHE A 86 -4.18 -9.50 -2.42
CA PHE A 86 -3.54 -8.98 -1.21
C PHE A 86 -4.48 -8.15 -0.31
N ALA A 87 -5.29 -7.26 -0.90
CA ALA A 87 -6.20 -6.39 -0.14
C ALA A 87 -7.19 -7.19 0.72
N GLN A 88 -7.70 -8.30 0.20
CA GLN A 88 -8.63 -9.15 0.92
C GLN A 88 -7.98 -9.75 2.17
N PHE A 89 -6.76 -10.26 2.05
CA PHE A 89 -6.03 -10.81 3.19
C PHE A 89 -5.54 -9.75 4.17
N LEU A 90 -5.26 -8.53 3.70
CA LEU A 90 -4.94 -7.40 4.58
C LEU A 90 -6.13 -7.01 5.45
N VAL A 91 -7.34 -6.94 4.88
CA VAL A 91 -8.57 -6.69 5.64
C VAL A 91 -8.86 -7.84 6.60
N GLU A 92 -8.67 -9.10 6.18
CA GLU A 92 -8.81 -10.28 7.04
C GLU A 92 -7.90 -10.21 8.27
N ALA A 93 -6.68 -9.69 8.12
CA ALA A 93 -5.71 -9.59 9.22
C ALA A 93 -6.27 -8.79 10.42
N PHE A 94 -7.01 -7.70 10.18
CA PHE A 94 -7.59 -6.89 11.25
C PHE A 94 -8.80 -7.54 11.94
N GLN A 95 -9.32 -8.64 11.40
CA GLN A 95 -10.47 -9.37 11.95
C GLN A 95 -10.07 -10.71 12.60
N ASN A 96 -8.82 -11.14 12.41
CA ASN A 96 -8.36 -12.47 12.79
C ASN A 96 -7.27 -12.41 13.85
N LYS A 97 -7.51 -13.02 15.02
CA LYS A 97 -6.53 -13.10 16.11
C LYS A 97 -5.20 -13.77 15.71
N ALA A 98 -5.20 -14.57 14.64
CA ALA A 98 -3.96 -15.17 14.14
C ALA A 98 -2.99 -14.14 13.53
N ALA A 99 -3.45 -12.92 13.22
CA ALA A 99 -2.59 -11.83 12.77
C ALA A 99 -1.87 -11.11 13.93
N ASP A 100 -2.43 -11.13 15.15
CA ASP A 100 -1.80 -10.63 16.38
C ASP A 100 -0.71 -11.62 16.82
N SER A 101 0.49 -11.41 16.30
CA SER A 101 1.61 -12.36 16.41
C SER A 101 2.32 -12.25 17.74
N ASP A 102 2.37 -11.05 18.31
CA ASP A 102 2.94 -10.79 19.63
C ASP A 102 1.93 -10.99 20.79
N LYS A 103 0.65 -11.19 20.45
CA LYS A 103 -0.47 -11.47 21.37
C LYS A 103 -0.76 -10.32 22.32
N ASN A 104 -0.53 -9.08 21.88
CA ASN A 104 -0.78 -7.89 22.69
C ASN A 104 -2.25 -7.42 22.65
N GLY A 105 -3.10 -8.05 21.82
CA GLY A 105 -4.52 -7.74 21.68
C GLY A 105 -4.85 -6.71 20.59
N GLU A 106 -3.84 -6.16 19.92
CA GLU A 106 -3.93 -5.24 18.80
C GLU A 106 -3.18 -5.81 17.59
N VAL A 107 -3.53 -5.38 16.38
CA VAL A 107 -2.82 -5.78 15.16
C VAL A 107 -2.08 -4.57 14.59
N SER A 108 -0.75 -4.63 14.62
CA SER A 108 0.08 -3.59 14.01
C SER A 108 0.02 -3.64 12.48
N ILE A 109 0.41 -2.55 11.83
CA ILE A 109 0.49 -2.50 10.35
C ILE A 109 1.51 -3.52 9.80
N LEU A 110 2.60 -3.77 10.53
CA LEU A 110 3.60 -4.75 10.15
C LEU A 110 3.04 -6.18 10.22
N GLU A 111 2.26 -6.47 11.26
CA GLU A 111 1.59 -7.76 11.41
C GLU A 111 0.52 -7.98 10.35
N ALA A 112 -0.31 -6.96 10.08
CA ALA A 112 -1.29 -7.02 9.01
C ALA A 112 -0.63 -7.29 7.65
N TYR A 113 0.47 -6.61 7.34
CA TYR A 113 1.26 -6.87 6.13
C TYR A 113 1.83 -8.29 6.11
N SER A 114 2.42 -8.73 7.21
CA SER A 114 3.06 -10.05 7.30
C SER A 114 2.06 -11.19 7.16
N TYR A 115 0.88 -11.04 7.77
CA TYR A 115 -0.24 -11.96 7.62
C TYR A 115 -0.72 -12.02 6.18
N ALA A 116 -1.00 -10.86 5.57
CA ALA A 116 -1.48 -10.77 4.21
C ALA A 116 -0.49 -11.38 3.21
N ARG A 117 0.79 -11.07 3.36
CA ARG A 117 1.87 -11.64 2.54
C ARG A 117 1.89 -13.16 2.61
N GLN A 118 1.84 -13.74 3.82
CA GLN A 118 1.86 -15.20 3.99
C GLN A 118 0.65 -15.87 3.34
N LYS A 119 -0.54 -15.25 3.44
CA LYS A 119 -1.75 -15.74 2.78
C LYS A 119 -1.67 -15.66 1.25
N VAL A 120 -1.09 -14.58 0.70
CA VAL A 120 -0.82 -14.47 -0.73
C VAL A 120 0.16 -15.54 -1.19
N ASP A 121 1.26 -15.75 -0.46
CA ASP A 121 2.27 -16.76 -0.81
C ASP A 121 1.71 -18.20 -0.77
N ALA A 122 0.58 -18.42 -0.07
CA ALA A 122 -0.10 -19.71 0.06
C ALA A 122 -1.34 -19.88 -0.85
N TRP A 123 -1.68 -18.89 -1.66
CA TRP A 123 -2.81 -18.91 -2.60
C TRP A 123 -2.38 -19.43 -3.98
#